data_AF-A0A162J5K4-F1
#
_entry.id   AF-A0A162J5K4-F1
#
_cell.length_a   1.000
_cell.length_b   1.000
_cell.length_c   1.000
_cell.angle_alpha   90.00
_cell.angle_beta   90.00
_cell.angle_gamma   90.00
#
_symmetry.space_group_name_H-M   'P 1'
#
loop_
_entity.id
_entity.type
_entity.pdbx_description
1 polymer ?
#
loop_
_entity_poly.entity_id
_entity_poly.type
_entity_poly.pdbx_seq_one_letter_code
_entity_poly.pdbx_strand_id
1 'polypeptide(L)'
;MLIDMIQLISQHGVLLVIGAWTLYFFFTFFERKTKKDEKTREDFDSILINQLREFQSSMLNYKADLSELKKLILNKTNMSVNDFEILCNSQNNMMLLQIQILFFQIIEQNHINKNNLEITLKKVQNIVDSVINKSIYNLNRLSYDDESIKLACKVQEEQKQTILESMEQILNTYVTSDSKFKDLDAKRSIEELMKFVGNVLTTEIYKVINE
;
A
#
# COMPACT_ATOMS: atom_id res chain seq x y z
N MET A 1 21.96 3.60 35.24
CA MET A 1 21.24 4.79 34.74
C MET A 1 20.83 4.68 33.28
N LEU A 2 21.76 4.55 32.30
CA LEU A 2 21.37 4.35 30.88
C LEU A 2 20.75 2.96 30.60
N ILE A 3 21.24 1.94 31.30
CA ILE A 3 20.77 0.53 31.17
C ILE A 3 19.37 0.36 31.77
N ASP A 4 19.09 0.99 32.92
CA ASP A 4 17.75 1.01 33.54
C ASP A 4 16.73 1.73 32.65
N MET A 5 17.18 2.72 31.87
CA MET A 5 16.35 3.48 30.94
C MET A 5 15.88 2.63 29.76
N ILE A 6 16.76 1.77 29.23
CA ILE A 6 16.44 0.88 28.10
C ILE A 6 15.45 -0.20 28.54
N GLN A 7 15.57 -0.72 29.76
CA GLN A 7 14.61 -1.67 30.34
C GLN A 7 13.23 -1.05 30.60
N LEU A 8 13.17 0.18 31.13
CA LEU A 8 11.89 0.86 31.38
C LEU A 8 11.16 1.24 30.07
N ILE A 9 11.91 1.66 29.05
CA ILE A 9 11.37 1.98 27.71
C ILE A 9 10.81 0.72 27.05
N SER A 10 11.46 -0.44 27.21
CA SER A 10 10.99 -1.70 26.63
C SER A 10 9.74 -2.25 27.30
N GLN A 11 9.48 -1.92 28.58
CA GLN A 11 8.33 -2.42 29.33
C GLN A 11 7.10 -1.50 29.31
N HIS A 12 7.30 -0.19 29.23
CA HIS A 12 6.21 0.79 29.39
C HIS A 12 6.06 1.80 28.23
N GLY A 13 6.96 1.76 27.25
CA GLY A 13 6.91 2.64 26.08
C GLY A 13 7.54 4.02 26.32
N VAL A 14 8.10 4.59 25.26
CA VAL A 14 8.93 5.82 25.29
C VAL A 14 8.18 7.02 25.90
N LEU A 15 6.87 7.17 25.63
CA LEU A 15 6.05 8.29 26.11
C LEU A 15 5.81 8.28 27.63
N LEU A 16 5.65 7.10 28.24
CA LEU A 16 5.46 6.95 29.68
C LEU A 16 6.75 7.29 30.46
N VAL A 17 7.90 6.92 29.89
CA VAL A 17 9.22 7.26 30.46
C VAL A 17 9.47 8.76 30.34
N ILE A 18 9.19 9.38 29.19
CA ILE A 18 9.32 10.83 29.02
C ILE A 18 8.41 11.57 30.01
N GLY A 19 7.13 11.15 30.15
CA GLY A 19 6.17 11.74 31.08
C GLY A 19 6.56 11.64 32.56
N ALA A 20 7.08 10.49 32.99
CA ALA A 20 7.57 10.31 34.36
C ALA A 20 8.80 11.19 34.65
N TRP A 21 9.69 11.37 33.67
CA TRP A 21 10.86 12.22 33.80
C TRP A 21 10.53 13.71 33.78
N THR A 22 9.58 14.18 32.97
CA THR A 22 9.09 15.56 33.05
C THR A 22 8.42 15.84 34.39
N LEU A 23 7.61 14.91 34.92
CA LEU A 23 7.04 15.03 36.26
C LEU A 23 8.12 15.08 37.36
N TYR A 24 9.15 14.23 37.29
CA TYR A 24 10.27 14.25 38.23
C TYR A 24 11.09 15.56 38.15
N PHE A 25 11.31 16.08 36.95
CA PHE A 25 12.00 17.35 36.74
C PHE A 25 11.18 18.54 37.27
N PHE A 26 9.86 18.54 37.06
CA PHE A 26 8.95 19.52 37.65
C PHE A 26 8.94 19.42 39.17
N PHE A 27 8.90 18.21 39.74
CA PHE A 27 8.90 17.98 41.18
C PHE A 27 10.17 18.53 41.83
N THR A 28 11.35 18.18 41.30
CA THR A 28 12.64 18.66 41.81
C THR A 28 12.86 20.17 41.63
N PHE A 29 12.30 20.76 40.57
CA PHE A 29 12.32 22.22 40.37
C PHE A 29 11.45 22.97 41.39
N PHE A 30 10.25 22.45 41.70
CA PHE A 30 9.33 23.07 42.65
C PHE A 30 9.70 22.81 44.12
N GLU A 31 10.19 21.62 44.48
CA GLU A 31 10.65 21.29 45.84
C GLU A 31 11.79 22.19 46.31
N ARG A 32 12.64 22.64 45.38
CA ARG A 32 13.69 23.64 45.63
C ARG A 32 13.11 25.04 45.88
N LYS A 33 11.92 25.34 45.37
CA LYS A 33 11.27 26.67 45.44
C LYS A 33 10.31 26.80 46.64
N THR A 34 9.75 25.69 47.13
CA THR A 34 8.72 25.66 48.20
C THR A 34 9.22 25.36 49.61
N LYS A 35 10.54 25.31 49.84
CA LYS A 35 11.16 25.15 51.19
C LYS A 35 10.81 26.24 52.24
N LYS A 36 9.83 27.11 52.01
CA LYS A 36 9.56 28.29 52.84
C LYS A 36 8.16 28.44 53.43
N ASP A 37 7.16 27.60 53.14
CA ASP A 37 5.87 27.69 53.85
C ASP A 37 5.06 26.38 53.76
N GLU A 38 4.62 25.87 54.92
CA GLU A 38 3.83 24.63 55.02
C GLU A 38 2.43 24.75 54.41
N LYS A 39 1.83 25.95 54.44
CA LYS A 39 0.48 26.19 53.93
C LYS A 39 0.39 26.16 52.40
N THR A 40 1.49 26.46 51.70
CA THR A 40 1.58 26.40 50.23
C THR A 40 1.75 24.97 49.72
N ARG A 41 2.05 24.02 50.61
CA ARG A 41 2.32 22.61 50.28
C ARG A 41 1.03 21.81 50.08
N GLU A 42 0.02 22.03 50.92
CA GLU A 42 -1.31 21.38 50.78
C GLU A 42 -2.05 21.83 49.51
N ASP A 43 -2.00 23.13 49.17
CA ASP A 43 -2.55 23.64 47.91
C ASP A 43 -1.83 23.05 46.70
N PHE A 44 -0.51 22.90 46.78
CA PHE A 44 0.30 22.30 45.71
C PHE A 44 -0.02 20.82 45.53
N ASP A 45 -0.19 20.05 46.61
CA ASP A 45 -0.58 18.65 46.55
C ASP A 45 -1.98 18.49 45.93
N SER A 46 -2.91 19.41 46.21
CA SER A 46 -4.25 19.40 45.57
C SER A 46 -4.19 19.69 44.07
N ILE A 47 -3.35 20.65 43.65
CA ILE A 47 -3.13 20.99 42.23
C ILE A 47 -2.43 19.83 41.52
N LEU A 48 -1.44 19.22 42.15
CA LEU A 48 -0.71 18.07 41.62
C LEU A 48 -1.63 16.86 41.48
N ILE A 49 -2.49 16.58 42.46
CA ILE A 49 -3.47 15.49 42.38
C ILE A 49 -4.48 15.76 41.26
N ASN A 50 -4.95 17.00 41.10
CA ASN A 50 -5.86 17.35 40.00
C ASN A 50 -5.18 17.25 38.64
N GLN A 51 -3.94 17.71 38.49
CA GLN A 51 -3.16 17.55 37.25
C GLN A 51 -2.81 16.09 36.96
N LEU A 52 -2.51 15.29 37.99
CA LEU A 52 -2.30 13.84 37.84
C LEU A 52 -3.60 13.12 37.48
N ARG A 53 -4.75 13.60 37.96
CA ARG A 53 -6.07 13.06 37.63
C ARG A 53 -6.50 13.44 36.21
N GLU A 54 -6.20 14.66 35.77
CA GLU A 54 -6.36 15.11 34.39
C GLU A 54 -5.38 14.41 33.44
N PHE A 55 -4.16 14.14 33.88
CA PHE A 55 -3.18 13.35 33.14
C PHE A 55 -3.57 11.87 33.08
N GLN A 56 -4.12 11.30 34.16
CA GLN A 56 -4.67 9.95 34.16
C GLN A 56 -5.92 9.84 33.28
N SER A 57 -6.82 10.82 33.31
CA SER A 57 -8.00 10.83 32.45
C SER A 57 -7.63 11.04 30.99
N SER A 58 -6.65 11.90 30.70
CA SER A 58 -6.11 12.06 29.34
C SER A 58 -5.35 10.83 28.88
N MET A 59 -4.66 10.09 29.77
CA MET A 59 -4.02 8.80 29.47
C MET A 59 -5.02 7.65 29.29
N LEU A 60 -6.13 7.65 30.04
CA LEU A 60 -7.22 6.68 29.87
C LEU A 60 -7.93 6.89 28.54
N ASN A 61 -8.20 8.16 28.19
CA ASN A 61 -8.68 8.53 26.87
C ASN A 61 -7.62 8.21 25.81
N TYR A 62 -6.34 8.49 26.03
CA TYR A 62 -5.27 8.13 25.09
C TYR A 62 -5.14 6.62 24.88
N LYS A 63 -5.46 5.79 25.88
CA LYS A 63 -5.49 4.33 25.75
C LYS A 63 -6.76 3.85 25.04
N ALA A 64 -7.89 4.53 25.23
CA ALA A 64 -9.12 4.30 24.47
C ALA A 64 -8.92 4.73 23.01
N ASP A 65 -8.40 5.93 22.77
CA ASP A 65 -8.02 6.51 21.48
C ASP A 65 -6.93 5.69 20.81
N LEU A 66 -5.92 5.18 21.54
CA LEU A 66 -4.95 4.23 20.99
C LEU A 66 -5.59 2.89 20.73
N SER A 67 -6.54 2.43 21.54
CA SER A 67 -7.28 1.20 21.25
C SER A 67 -8.21 1.39 20.06
N GLU A 68 -8.71 2.59 19.81
CA GLU A 68 -9.60 2.96 18.72
C GLU A 68 -8.78 3.19 17.45
N LEU A 69 -7.65 3.88 17.51
CA LEU A 69 -6.61 3.93 16.48
C LEU A 69 -6.07 2.54 16.18
N LYS A 70 -5.80 1.72 17.19
CA LYS A 70 -5.33 0.34 17.01
C LYS A 70 -6.45 -0.54 16.45
N LYS A 71 -7.73 -0.30 16.79
CA LYS A 71 -8.89 -0.92 16.13
C LYS A 71 -9.08 -0.38 14.70
N LEU A 72 -8.79 0.88 14.40
CA LEU A 72 -8.82 1.48 13.06
C LEU A 72 -7.65 1.00 12.22
N ILE A 73 -6.51 0.70 12.83
CA ILE A 73 -5.30 0.13 12.19
C ILE A 73 -5.43 -1.39 12.06
N LEU A 74 -6.10 -2.08 12.99
CA LEU A 74 -6.35 -3.53 12.97
C LEU A 74 -7.62 -3.94 12.22
N ASN A 75 -8.62 -3.07 12.11
CA ASN A 75 -9.76 -3.25 11.22
C ASN A 75 -9.27 -2.97 9.81
N LYS A 76 -8.93 -4.04 9.09
CA LYS A 76 -8.62 -4.05 7.65
C LYS A 76 -9.80 -3.64 6.74
N THR A 77 -10.71 -2.78 7.19
CA THR A 77 -11.90 -2.36 6.44
C THR A 77 -12.21 -0.90 6.72
N ASN A 78 -11.28 0.00 6.38
CA ASN A 78 -11.51 1.46 6.42
C ASN A 78 -11.76 2.04 5.02
N MET A 79 -11.57 1.25 3.96
CA MET A 79 -11.80 1.69 2.60
C MET A 79 -13.26 1.48 2.23
N SER A 80 -13.91 2.53 1.70
CA SER A 80 -15.27 2.39 1.18
C SER A 80 -15.26 1.53 -0.09
N VAL A 81 -16.41 0.91 -0.40
CA VAL A 81 -16.58 0.12 -1.64
C VAL A 81 -16.20 0.94 -2.88
N ASN A 82 -16.62 2.20 -2.92
CA ASN A 82 -16.32 3.12 -4.02
C ASN A 82 -14.82 3.44 -4.12
N ASP A 83 -14.14 3.65 -2.98
CA ASP A 83 -12.69 3.88 -2.97
C ASP A 83 -11.92 2.64 -3.42
N PHE A 84 -12.39 1.45 -3.02
CA PHE A 84 -11.81 0.17 -3.45
C PHE A 84 -11.96 -0.04 -4.96
N GLU A 85 -13.15 0.23 -5.51
CA GLU A 85 -13.42 0.19 -6.95
C GLU A 85 -12.48 1.11 -7.73
N ILE A 86 -12.41 2.38 -7.31
CA ILE A 86 -11.58 3.39 -7.95
C ILE A 86 -10.11 2.99 -7.91
N LEU A 87 -9.62 2.49 -6.76
CA LEU A 87 -8.22 2.08 -6.62
C LEU A 87 -7.90 0.83 -7.43
N CYS A 88 -8.79 -0.16 -7.48
CA CYS A 88 -8.61 -1.34 -8.33
C CYS A 88 -8.55 -0.95 -9.81
N ASN A 89 -9.50 -0.14 -10.28
CA ASN A 89 -9.53 0.33 -11.66
C ASN A 89 -8.31 1.21 -12.00
N SER A 90 -7.87 2.05 -11.07
CA SER A 90 -6.66 2.86 -11.24
C SER A 90 -5.39 2.00 -11.34
N GLN A 91 -5.24 0.99 -10.47
CA GLN A 91 -4.12 0.04 -10.52
C GLN A 91 -4.15 -0.78 -11.82
N ASN A 92 -5.31 -1.28 -12.23
CA ASN A 92 -5.49 -2.00 -13.50
C ASN A 92 -5.07 -1.14 -14.69
N ASN A 93 -5.53 0.12 -14.76
CA ASN A 93 -5.16 1.04 -15.82
C ASN A 93 -3.66 1.35 -15.84
N MET A 94 -3.05 1.59 -14.67
CA MET A 94 -1.60 1.81 -14.58
C MET A 94 -0.79 0.57 -15.00
N MET A 95 -1.22 -0.61 -14.57
CA MET A 95 -0.62 -1.90 -14.94
C MET A 95 -0.65 -2.10 -16.46
N LEU A 96 -1.82 -1.93 -17.08
CA LEU A 96 -1.99 -2.09 -18.54
C LEU A 96 -1.21 -1.04 -19.33
N LEU A 97 -1.24 0.22 -18.90
CA LEU A 97 -0.45 1.28 -19.55
C LEU A 97 1.06 0.99 -19.47
N GLN A 98 1.54 0.50 -18.33
CA GLN A 98 2.94 0.13 -18.18
C GLN A 98 3.32 -1.03 -19.11
N ILE A 99 2.48 -2.07 -19.20
CA ILE A 99 2.67 -3.18 -20.13
C ILE A 99 2.71 -2.67 -21.58
N GLN A 100 1.75 -1.82 -21.97
CA GLN A 100 1.67 -1.23 -23.30
C GLN A 100 2.95 -0.48 -23.68
N ILE A 101 3.43 0.40 -22.80
CA ILE A 101 4.66 1.18 -23.05
C ILE A 101 5.87 0.27 -23.23
N LEU A 102 6.01 -0.75 -22.38
CA LEU A 102 7.12 -1.70 -22.46
C LEU A 102 7.04 -2.55 -23.74
N PHE A 103 5.84 -2.92 -24.19
CA PHE A 103 5.66 -3.62 -25.46
C PHE A 103 5.95 -2.73 -26.67
N PHE A 104 5.58 -1.44 -26.63
CA PHE A 104 5.97 -0.50 -27.67
C PHE A 104 7.49 -0.38 -27.79
N GLN A 105 8.20 -0.33 -26.65
CA GLN A 105 9.66 -0.35 -26.63
C GLN A 105 10.23 -1.64 -27.24
N ILE A 106 9.59 -2.79 -27.01
CA ILE A 106 9.98 -4.04 -27.67
C ILE A 106 9.90 -3.92 -29.18
N ILE A 107 8.77 -3.42 -29.72
CA ILE A 107 8.58 -3.24 -31.16
C ILE A 107 9.61 -2.27 -31.73
N GLU A 108 9.87 -1.16 -31.05
CA GLU A 108 10.78 -0.10 -31.52
C GLU A 108 12.27 -0.50 -31.48
N GLN A 109 12.70 -1.27 -30.46
CA GLN A 109 14.12 -1.41 -30.13
C GLN A 109 14.71 -2.80 -30.42
N ASN A 110 13.90 -3.87 -30.46
CA ASN A 110 14.45 -5.24 -30.44
C ASN A 110 14.77 -5.87 -31.80
N HIS A 111 14.65 -5.14 -32.93
CA HIS A 111 14.88 -5.66 -34.29
C HIS A 111 14.33 -7.09 -34.48
N ILE A 112 13.05 -7.27 -34.19
CA ILE A 112 12.41 -8.58 -34.01
C ILE A 112 12.38 -9.31 -35.35
N ASN A 113 12.89 -10.53 -35.38
CA ASN A 113 12.94 -11.43 -36.52
C ASN A 113 12.83 -12.90 -36.05
N LYS A 114 12.73 -13.85 -37.00
CA LYS A 114 12.53 -15.27 -36.65
C LYS A 114 13.62 -15.83 -35.73
N ASN A 115 14.85 -15.35 -35.85
CA ASN A 115 15.98 -15.88 -35.09
C ASN A 115 16.00 -15.41 -33.62
N ASN A 116 15.35 -14.28 -33.31
CA ASN A 116 15.32 -13.72 -31.94
C ASN A 116 13.90 -13.68 -31.33
N LEU A 117 12.90 -14.24 -32.02
CA LEU A 117 11.51 -14.25 -31.57
C LEU A 117 11.36 -14.98 -30.22
N GLU A 118 11.97 -16.15 -30.04
CA GLU A 118 11.89 -16.91 -28.78
C GLU A 118 12.44 -16.09 -27.60
N ILE A 119 13.57 -15.42 -27.79
CA ILE A 119 14.16 -14.53 -26.77
C ILE A 119 13.23 -13.35 -26.48
N THR A 120 12.60 -12.80 -27.51
CA THR A 120 11.63 -11.70 -27.37
C THR A 120 10.40 -12.14 -26.59
N LEU A 121 9.87 -13.34 -26.85
CA LEU A 121 8.74 -13.91 -26.09
C LEU A 121 9.09 -14.12 -24.62
N LYS A 122 10.32 -14.59 -24.31
CA LYS A 122 10.80 -14.66 -22.91
C LYS A 122 10.88 -13.28 -22.25
N LYS A 123 11.29 -12.24 -22.97
CA LYS A 123 11.28 -10.86 -22.45
C LYS A 123 9.85 -10.37 -22.18
N VAL A 124 8.92 -10.66 -23.10
CA VAL A 124 7.49 -10.35 -22.93
C VAL A 124 6.95 -11.01 -21.66
N GLN A 125 7.21 -12.31 -21.48
CA GLN A 125 6.85 -13.07 -20.29
C GLN A 125 7.32 -12.37 -19.01
N ASN A 126 8.62 -12.07 -18.93
CA ASN A 126 9.22 -11.42 -17.77
C ASN A 126 8.61 -10.04 -17.47
N ILE A 127 8.27 -9.27 -18.50
CA ILE A 127 7.61 -7.97 -18.35
C ILE A 127 6.22 -8.15 -17.73
N VAL A 128 5.40 -9.02 -18.31
CA VAL A 128 4.05 -9.29 -17.82
C VAL A 128 4.09 -9.80 -16.39
N ASP A 129 4.94 -10.78 -16.11
CA ASP A 129 5.16 -11.32 -14.75
C ASP A 129 5.52 -10.20 -13.76
N SER A 130 6.50 -9.37 -14.09
CA SER A 130 6.99 -8.32 -13.20
C SER A 130 5.91 -7.27 -12.91
N VAL A 131 5.21 -6.81 -13.96
CA VAL A 131 4.22 -5.74 -13.83
C VAL A 131 2.96 -6.24 -13.10
N ILE A 132 2.46 -7.43 -13.44
CA ILE A 132 1.29 -8.01 -12.76
C ILE A 132 1.61 -8.35 -11.31
N ASN A 133 2.75 -8.99 -11.01
CA ASN A 133 3.13 -9.31 -9.63
C ASN A 133 3.26 -8.05 -8.76
N LYS A 134 3.77 -6.95 -9.33
CA LYS A 134 3.83 -5.66 -8.65
C LYS A 134 2.44 -5.08 -8.39
N SER A 135 1.52 -5.19 -9.36
CA SER A 135 0.13 -4.78 -9.19
C SER A 135 -0.57 -5.58 -8.09
N ILE A 136 -0.44 -6.92 -8.11
CA ILE A 136 -0.96 -7.83 -7.08
C ILE A 136 -0.38 -7.48 -5.70
N TYR A 137 0.93 -7.21 -5.61
CA TYR A 137 1.55 -6.77 -4.36
C TYR A 137 0.93 -5.46 -3.84
N ASN A 138 0.60 -4.51 -4.72
CA ASN A 138 -0.05 -3.26 -4.32
C ASN A 138 -1.49 -3.49 -3.85
N LEU A 139 -2.26 -4.36 -4.54
CA LEU A 139 -3.62 -4.72 -4.13
C LEU A 139 -3.65 -5.38 -2.75
N ASN A 140 -2.71 -6.28 -2.46
CA ASN A 140 -2.60 -6.95 -1.16
C ASN A 140 -2.28 -6.00 0.01
N ARG A 141 -1.96 -4.72 -0.27
CA ARG A 141 -1.72 -3.69 0.74
C ARG A 141 -2.91 -2.78 0.98
N LEU A 142 -4.00 -2.96 0.24
CA LEU A 142 -5.22 -2.19 0.44
C LEU A 142 -5.89 -2.62 1.76
N SER A 143 -6.44 -1.65 2.48
CA SER A 143 -7.20 -1.89 3.71
C SER A 143 -8.69 -2.12 3.40
N TYR A 144 -8.96 -3.19 2.66
CA TYR A 144 -10.29 -3.66 2.29
C TYR A 144 -10.46 -5.15 2.62
N ASP A 145 -11.66 -5.70 2.42
CA ASP A 145 -11.95 -7.12 2.65
C ASP A 145 -10.92 -8.05 1.96
N ASP A 146 -10.37 -8.99 2.74
CA ASP A 146 -9.29 -9.87 2.30
C ASP A 146 -9.77 -10.85 1.20
N GLU A 147 -11.05 -11.22 1.14
CA GLU A 147 -11.60 -12.09 0.08
C GLU A 147 -11.79 -11.32 -1.21
N SER A 148 -12.37 -10.12 -1.17
CA SER A 148 -12.46 -9.24 -2.34
C SER A 148 -11.08 -8.89 -2.91
N ILE A 149 -10.07 -8.64 -2.05
CA ILE A 149 -8.69 -8.43 -2.51
C ILE A 149 -8.14 -9.67 -3.21
N LYS A 150 -8.36 -10.87 -2.66
CA LYS A 150 -7.92 -12.13 -3.29
C LYS A 150 -8.58 -12.35 -4.65
N LEU A 151 -9.88 -12.08 -4.77
CA LEU A 151 -10.60 -12.18 -6.03
C LEU A 151 -10.08 -11.17 -7.05
N ALA A 152 -9.87 -9.91 -6.66
CA ALA A 152 -9.27 -8.90 -7.52
C ALA A 152 -7.86 -9.29 -8.01
N CYS A 153 -7.02 -9.84 -7.12
CA CYS A 153 -5.71 -10.37 -7.50
C CYS A 153 -5.82 -11.57 -8.47
N LYS A 154 -6.76 -12.48 -8.23
CA LYS A 154 -7.00 -13.66 -9.08
C LYS A 154 -7.40 -13.25 -10.49
N VAL A 155 -8.27 -12.25 -10.62
CA VAL A 155 -8.69 -11.68 -11.90
C VAL A 155 -7.48 -11.14 -12.68
N GLN A 156 -6.56 -10.43 -12.03
CA GLN A 156 -5.32 -9.97 -12.68
C GLN A 156 -4.44 -11.14 -13.15
N GLU A 157 -4.27 -12.17 -12.31
CA GLU A 157 -3.46 -13.35 -12.67
C GLU A 157 -4.09 -14.15 -13.82
N GLU A 158 -5.42 -14.23 -13.90
CA GLU A 158 -6.12 -14.91 -15.00
C GLU A 158 -5.92 -14.19 -16.34
N GLN A 159 -5.85 -12.85 -16.36
CA GLN A 159 -5.63 -12.08 -17.59
C GLN A 159 -4.19 -12.19 -18.14
N LYS A 160 -3.25 -12.64 -17.31
CA LYS A 160 -1.85 -12.84 -17.71
C LYS A 160 -1.71 -13.72 -18.94
N GLN A 161 -2.37 -14.89 -18.94
CA GLN A 161 -2.27 -15.84 -20.04
C GLN A 161 -2.82 -15.24 -21.33
N THR A 162 -3.95 -14.53 -21.25
CA THR A 162 -4.55 -13.82 -22.39
C THR A 162 -3.62 -12.77 -22.98
N ILE A 163 -2.93 -11.99 -22.15
CA ILE A 163 -1.95 -11.00 -22.60
C ILE A 163 -0.79 -11.69 -23.33
N LEU A 164 -0.27 -12.78 -22.76
CA LEU A 164 0.88 -13.50 -23.29
C LEU A 164 0.58 -14.15 -24.64
N GLU A 165 -0.53 -14.88 -24.73
CA GLU A 165 -0.95 -15.55 -25.97
C GLU A 165 -1.23 -14.54 -27.08
N SER A 166 -1.91 -13.44 -26.75
CA SER A 166 -2.21 -12.38 -27.72
C SER A 166 -0.93 -11.69 -28.20
N MET A 167 0.02 -11.43 -27.30
CA MET A 167 1.31 -10.86 -27.69
C MET A 167 2.14 -11.81 -28.54
N GLU A 168 2.10 -13.11 -28.25
CA GLU A 168 2.74 -14.12 -29.09
C GLU A 168 2.16 -14.09 -30.52
N GLN A 169 0.84 -14.00 -30.65
CA GLN A 169 0.19 -13.87 -31.96
C GLN A 169 0.57 -12.58 -32.69
N ILE A 170 0.60 -11.45 -31.97
CA ILE A 170 1.02 -10.14 -32.52
C ILE A 170 2.47 -10.22 -33.03
N LEU A 171 3.38 -10.78 -32.24
CA LEU A 171 4.79 -10.87 -32.60
C LEU A 171 5.06 -11.87 -33.72
N ASN A 172 4.35 -13.01 -33.75
CA ASN A 172 4.41 -13.93 -34.88
C ASN A 172 3.97 -13.24 -36.17
N THR A 173 2.83 -12.54 -36.14
CA THR A 173 2.32 -11.77 -37.29
C THR A 173 3.32 -10.69 -37.72
N TYR A 174 3.88 -9.95 -36.75
CA TYR A 174 4.88 -8.92 -36.99
C TYR A 174 6.12 -9.45 -37.73
N VAL A 175 6.65 -10.60 -37.30
CA VAL A 175 7.85 -11.22 -37.88
C VAL A 175 7.59 -11.77 -39.29
N THR A 176 6.37 -12.23 -39.58
CA THR A 176 6.01 -12.75 -40.90
C THR A 176 5.47 -11.71 -41.87
N SER A 177 5.22 -10.48 -41.41
CA SER A 177 4.60 -9.43 -42.22
C SER A 177 5.61 -8.74 -43.13
N ASP A 178 5.28 -8.66 -44.42
CA ASP A 178 5.99 -7.86 -45.42
C ASP A 178 5.49 -6.40 -45.49
N SER A 179 4.54 -6.04 -44.61
CA SER A 179 3.98 -4.68 -44.55
C SER A 179 5.05 -3.66 -44.15
N LYS A 180 5.11 -2.55 -44.88
CA LYS A 180 5.89 -1.36 -44.49
C LYS A 180 5.36 -0.70 -43.21
N PHE A 181 4.13 -1.01 -42.80
CA PHE A 181 3.46 -0.46 -41.62
C PHE A 181 3.39 -1.44 -40.44
N LYS A 182 4.13 -2.56 -40.49
CA LYS A 182 4.07 -3.61 -39.46
C LYS A 182 4.26 -3.10 -38.01
N ASP A 183 5.07 -2.07 -37.80
CA ASP A 183 5.27 -1.45 -36.48
C ASP A 183 3.99 -0.77 -35.99
N LEU A 184 3.32 -0.03 -36.87
CA LEU A 184 2.05 0.63 -36.58
C LEU A 184 0.93 -0.39 -36.36
N ASP A 185 0.88 -1.43 -37.20
CA ASP A 185 -0.10 -2.50 -37.09
C ASP A 185 0.04 -3.24 -35.74
N ALA A 186 1.27 -3.61 -35.35
CA ALA A 186 1.53 -4.24 -34.06
C ALA A 186 1.17 -3.34 -32.88
N LYS A 187 1.54 -2.05 -32.93
CA LYS A 187 1.17 -1.09 -31.88
C LYS A 187 -0.34 -0.95 -31.73
N ARG A 188 -1.08 -0.88 -32.84
CA ARG A 188 -2.56 -0.85 -32.82
C ARG A 188 -3.14 -2.12 -32.20
N SER A 189 -2.63 -3.30 -32.58
CA SER A 189 -3.08 -4.56 -31.98
C SER A 189 -2.78 -4.65 -30.48
N ILE A 190 -1.64 -4.09 -30.02
CA ILE A 190 -1.33 -3.98 -28.60
C ILE A 190 -2.34 -3.05 -27.90
N GLU A 191 -2.68 -1.90 -28.48
CA GLU A 191 -3.70 -0.99 -27.90
C GLU A 191 -5.07 -1.64 -27.79
N GLU A 192 -5.48 -2.38 -28.83
CA GLU A 192 -6.73 -3.14 -28.83
C GLU A 192 -6.73 -4.24 -27.76
N LEU A 193 -5.62 -4.96 -27.61
CA LEU A 193 -5.44 -5.92 -26.53
C LEU A 193 -5.57 -5.28 -25.15
N MET A 194 -4.92 -4.15 -24.90
CA MET A 194 -4.99 -3.46 -23.60
C MET A 194 -6.41 -2.98 -23.31
N LYS A 195 -7.13 -2.46 -24.31
CA LYS A 195 -8.55 -2.08 -24.18
C LYS A 195 -9.43 -3.28 -23.85
N PHE A 196 -9.23 -4.39 -24.55
CA PHE A 196 -9.97 -5.63 -24.31
C PHE A 196 -9.76 -6.11 -22.86
N VAL A 197 -8.51 -6.25 -22.44
CA VAL A 197 -8.18 -6.70 -21.07
C VAL A 197 -8.69 -5.69 -20.04
N GLY A 198 -8.57 -4.39 -20.28
CA GLY A 198 -9.10 -3.35 -19.39
C GLY A 198 -10.60 -3.45 -19.16
N ASN A 199 -11.37 -3.73 -20.21
CA ASN A 199 -12.82 -3.94 -20.13
C ASN A 199 -13.15 -5.20 -19.31
N VAL A 200 -12.40 -6.29 -19.50
CA VAL A 200 -12.57 -7.53 -18.71
C VAL A 200 -12.28 -7.24 -17.24
N LEU A 201 -11.12 -6.65 -16.93
CA LEU A 201 -10.74 -6.32 -15.55
C LEU A 201 -11.78 -5.43 -14.87
N THR A 202 -12.26 -4.40 -15.55
CA THR A 202 -13.30 -3.50 -15.01
C THR A 202 -14.58 -4.27 -14.70
N THR A 203 -15.02 -5.12 -15.63
CA THR A 203 -16.23 -5.93 -15.47
C THR A 203 -16.12 -6.92 -14.31
N GLU A 204 -14.98 -7.58 -14.17
CA GLU A 204 -14.75 -8.53 -13.08
C GLU A 204 -14.62 -7.83 -11.72
N ILE A 205 -13.98 -6.66 -11.63
CA ILE A 205 -13.95 -5.87 -10.39
C ILE A 205 -15.36 -5.47 -9.96
N TYR A 206 -16.24 -5.08 -10.89
CA TYR A 206 -17.65 -4.84 -10.58
C TYR A 206 -18.34 -6.07 -9.98
N LYS A 207 -18.02 -7.29 -10.44
CA LYS A 207 -18.59 -8.51 -9.85
C LYS A 207 -18.06 -8.75 -8.44
N VAL A 208 -16.74 -8.64 -8.24
CA VAL A 208 -16.08 -8.81 -6.93
C VAL A 208 -16.67 -7.89 -5.86
N ILE A 209 -17.15 -6.71 -6.26
CA ILE A 209 -17.75 -5.72 -5.37
C ILE A 209 -19.23 -6.01 -5.05
N ASN A 210 -19.95 -6.68 -5.94
CA ASN A 210 -21.39 -6.90 -5.84
C ASN A 210 -21.77 -8.35 -5.48
N GLU A 211 -20.79 -9.20 -5.19
CA GLU A 211 -20.95 -10.54 -4.60
C GLU A 211 -21.04 -10.47 -3.07
#